data_AF-A0A2W7A9X4-F1
#
_entry.id   AF-A0A2W7A9X4-F1
#
_cell.length_a   1.000
_cell.length_b   1.000
_cell.length_c   1.000
_cell.angle_alpha   90.00
_cell.angle_beta   90.00
_cell.angle_gamma   90.00
#
_symmetry.space_group_name_H-M   'P 1'
#
loop_
_entity.id
_entity.type
_entity.pdbx_description
1 polymer ?
#
loop_
_entity_poly.entity_id
_entity_poly.type
_entity_poly.pdbx_seq_one_letter_code
_entity_poly.pdbx_strand_id
1 'polypeptide(L)'
;MHIDEIQHRDQVLRAYFKGRDWDKNDEYLLKQKLIRCSDWLLPEYKYVIEDEWEVDAGRADQGYGDLVFTDGLGNFAVVEVKWIDLTSSGDNASNKRTKKRKAVKEQAIKYAEIYEQKLSAINPYIDNQVAANIYTNEDDKPQRLL
;
A
#
# COMPACT_ATOMS: atom_id res chain seq x y z
N MET A 1 -14.02 3.26 11.39
CA MET A 1 -14.67 2.21 10.56
C MET A 1 -15.15 1.11 11.49
N HIS A 2 -16.33 0.51 11.26
CA HIS A 2 -16.80 -0.60 12.10
C HIS A 2 -16.10 -1.91 11.70
N ILE A 3 -15.89 -2.82 12.64
CA ILE A 3 -15.16 -4.08 12.40
C ILE A 3 -15.81 -4.95 11.31
N ASP A 4 -17.15 -4.96 11.24
CA ASP A 4 -17.88 -5.73 10.21
C ASP A 4 -17.59 -5.20 8.80
N GLU A 5 -17.47 -3.89 8.65
CA GLU A 5 -17.11 -3.25 7.38
C GLU A 5 -15.66 -3.59 6.99
N ILE A 6 -14.73 -3.53 7.95
CA ILE A 6 -13.31 -3.89 7.75
C ILE A 6 -13.19 -5.34 7.27
N GLN A 7 -13.86 -6.27 7.95
CA GLN A 7 -13.84 -7.68 7.59
C GLN A 7 -14.48 -7.93 6.22
N HIS A 8 -15.56 -7.23 5.91
CA HIS A 8 -16.20 -7.36 4.60
C HIS A 8 -15.28 -6.88 3.47
N ARG A 9 -14.66 -5.71 3.60
CA ARG A 9 -13.70 -5.17 2.63
C ARG A 9 -12.52 -6.11 2.43
N ASP A 10 -11.95 -6.62 3.52
CA ASP A 10 -10.85 -7.59 3.48
C ASP A 10 -11.23 -8.87 2.72
N GLN A 11 -12.40 -9.44 2.99
CA GLN A 11 -12.89 -10.63 2.30
C GLN A 11 -13.06 -10.36 0.79
N VAL A 12 -13.64 -9.23 0.41
CA VAL A 12 -13.86 -8.85 -1.00
C VAL A 12 -12.52 -8.69 -1.72
N LEU A 13 -11.59 -7.93 -1.15
CA LEU A 13 -10.28 -7.68 -1.75
C LEU A 13 -9.45 -8.97 -1.86
N ARG A 14 -9.39 -9.77 -0.80
CA ARG A 14 -8.67 -11.05 -0.84
C ARG A 14 -9.27 -12.01 -1.87
N ALA A 15 -10.59 -12.06 -2.00
CA ALA A 15 -11.26 -12.86 -3.04
C ALA A 15 -10.92 -12.37 -4.46
N TYR A 16 -10.92 -11.05 -4.67
CA TYR A 16 -10.54 -10.44 -5.94
C TYR A 16 -9.10 -10.80 -6.35
N PHE A 17 -8.12 -10.60 -5.46
CA PHE A 17 -6.72 -10.95 -5.74
C PHE A 17 -6.47 -12.46 -5.85
N LYS A 18 -7.32 -13.30 -5.25
CA LYS A 18 -7.27 -14.75 -5.44
C LYS A 18 -7.69 -15.16 -6.86
N GLY A 19 -8.73 -14.51 -7.41
CA GLY A 19 -9.29 -14.83 -8.72
C GLY A 19 -8.57 -14.21 -9.93
N ARG A 20 -7.74 -13.19 -9.73
CA ARG A 20 -7.05 -12.46 -10.81
C ARG A 20 -5.63 -13.01 -11.05
N ASP A 21 -5.53 -14.10 -11.82
CA ASP A 21 -4.29 -14.84 -12.13
C ASP A 21 -3.73 -14.59 -13.56
N TRP A 22 -4.48 -13.87 -14.38
CA TRP A 22 -4.14 -13.53 -15.76
C TRP A 22 -3.20 -12.33 -15.89
N ASP A 23 -3.13 -11.45 -14.89
CA ASP A 23 -2.26 -10.28 -14.90
C ASP A 23 -0.81 -10.68 -14.56
N LYS A 24 0.09 -10.41 -15.51
CA LYS A 24 1.51 -10.80 -15.44
C LYS A 24 2.44 -9.61 -15.20
N ASN A 25 1.91 -8.44 -14.88
CA ASN A 25 2.73 -7.29 -14.54
C ASN A 25 3.50 -7.55 -13.23
N ASP A 26 4.82 -7.33 -13.21
CA ASP A 26 5.66 -7.63 -12.06
C ASP A 26 5.25 -6.86 -10.78
N GLU A 27 4.81 -5.61 -10.92
CA GLU A 27 4.33 -4.79 -9.81
C GLU A 27 2.99 -5.34 -9.27
N TYR A 28 2.11 -5.78 -10.17
CA TYR A 28 0.88 -6.47 -9.78
C TYR A 28 1.17 -7.80 -9.06
N LEU A 29 2.10 -8.62 -9.56
CA LEU A 29 2.50 -9.87 -8.91
C LEU A 29 3.09 -9.62 -7.53
N LEU A 30 3.87 -8.55 -7.36
CA LEU A 30 4.40 -8.14 -6.06
C LEU A 30 3.28 -7.69 -5.11
N LYS A 31 2.31 -6.89 -5.60
CA LYS A 31 1.11 -6.48 -4.86
C LYS A 31 0.28 -7.70 -4.42
N GLN A 32 0.05 -8.64 -5.32
CA GLN A 32 -0.66 -9.89 -5.03
C GLN A 32 0.07 -10.74 -3.98
N LYS A 33 1.41 -10.86 -4.06
CA LYS A 33 2.23 -11.55 -3.05
C LYS A 33 2.04 -10.91 -1.68
N LEU A 34 2.07 -9.57 -1.60
CA LEU A 34 1.88 -8.85 -0.35
C LEU A 34 0.53 -9.19 0.30
N ILE A 35 -0.55 -9.13 -0.46
CA ILE A 35 -1.90 -9.42 0.07
C ILE A 35 -2.04 -10.88 0.50
N ARG A 36 -1.55 -11.83 -0.32
CA ARG A 36 -1.67 -13.27 -0.02
C ARG A 36 -0.84 -13.69 1.20
N CYS A 37 0.27 -13.01 1.44
CA CYS A 37 1.19 -13.33 2.52
C CYS A 37 1.19 -12.25 3.62
N SER A 38 0.19 -11.37 3.68
CA SER A 38 0.18 -10.23 4.61
C SER A 38 0.24 -10.67 6.07
N ASP A 39 -0.35 -11.82 6.41
CA ASP A 39 -0.27 -12.41 7.74
C ASP A 39 1.17 -12.64 8.23
N TRP A 40 2.12 -12.82 7.31
CA TRP A 40 3.55 -13.01 7.61
C TRP A 40 4.38 -11.77 7.33
N LEU A 41 4.04 -11.04 6.26
CA LEU A 41 4.80 -9.88 5.79
C LEU A 41 4.50 -8.61 6.59
N LEU A 42 3.25 -8.49 7.06
CA LEU A 42 2.74 -7.31 7.74
C LEU A 42 1.78 -7.73 8.90
N PRO A 43 2.26 -8.55 9.85
CA PRO A 43 1.41 -9.21 10.86
C PRO A 43 0.64 -8.26 11.78
N GLU A 44 1.16 -7.05 11.97
CA GLU A 44 0.52 -5.98 12.78
C GLU A 44 -0.78 -5.47 12.13
N TYR A 45 -0.94 -5.60 10.81
CA TYR A 45 -2.05 -5.04 10.05
C TYR A 45 -2.83 -6.16 9.33
N LYS A 46 -3.74 -6.77 10.08
CA LYS A 46 -4.45 -8.00 9.69
C LYS A 46 -5.33 -7.89 8.45
N TYR A 47 -5.97 -6.75 8.23
CA TYR A 47 -7.02 -6.58 7.22
C TYR A 47 -6.53 -5.67 6.10
N VAL A 48 -6.73 -6.05 4.83
CA VAL A 48 -6.61 -5.12 3.69
C VAL A 48 -7.97 -4.47 3.45
N ILE A 49 -8.03 -3.15 3.32
CA ILE A 49 -9.32 -2.43 3.24
C ILE A 49 -9.46 -1.52 2.02
N GLU A 50 -8.37 -1.24 1.31
CA GLU A 50 -8.35 -0.44 0.09
C GLU A 50 -7.32 -1.02 -0.89
N ASP A 51 -7.65 -0.96 -2.18
CA ASP A 51 -6.76 -1.22 -3.33
C ASP A 51 -7.03 -0.12 -4.37
N GLU A 52 -5.96 0.47 -4.92
CA GLU A 52 -6.06 1.54 -5.94
C GLU A 52 -7.03 2.66 -5.49
N TRP A 53 -6.83 3.21 -4.30
CA TRP A 53 -7.73 4.20 -3.70
C TRP A 53 -7.42 5.62 -4.21
N GLU A 54 -8.47 6.39 -4.50
CA GLU A 54 -8.32 7.78 -4.96
C GLU A 54 -7.66 8.63 -3.88
N VAL A 55 -6.52 9.27 -4.19
CA VAL A 55 -5.81 10.13 -3.25
C VAL A 55 -6.59 11.43 -3.00
N ASP A 56 -7.26 11.96 -4.02
CA ASP A 56 -8.19 13.08 -3.92
C ASP A 56 -9.51 12.70 -4.60
N ALA A 57 -10.62 12.82 -3.86
CA ALA A 57 -11.91 12.27 -4.27
C ALA A 57 -12.43 13.01 -5.51
N GLY A 58 -12.70 12.26 -6.58
CA GLY A 58 -13.15 12.81 -7.85
C GLY A 58 -12.04 13.53 -8.65
N ARG A 59 -10.78 13.41 -8.23
CA ARG A 59 -9.60 13.92 -8.95
C ARG A 59 -8.63 12.79 -9.26
N ALA A 60 -9.04 11.91 -10.18
CA ALA A 60 -8.23 10.81 -10.69
C ALA A 60 -6.86 11.27 -11.25
N ASP A 61 -6.72 12.53 -11.65
CA ASP A 61 -5.47 13.15 -12.09
C ASP A 61 -4.45 13.33 -10.96
N GLN A 62 -4.87 13.30 -9.69
CA GLN A 62 -4.01 13.45 -8.51
C GLN A 62 -3.39 12.12 -8.03
N GLY A 63 -3.75 11.01 -8.69
CA GLY A 63 -3.17 9.69 -8.48
C GLY A 63 -4.00 8.78 -7.57
N TYR A 64 -3.58 7.52 -7.54
CA TYR A 64 -4.18 6.46 -6.75
C TYR A 64 -3.09 5.85 -5.86
N GLY A 65 -3.42 5.60 -4.60
CA GLY A 65 -2.55 4.85 -3.68
C GLY A 65 -2.75 3.35 -3.85
N ASP A 66 -1.70 2.56 -3.62
CA ASP A 66 -1.73 1.14 -3.96
C ASP A 66 -2.58 0.31 -3.01
N LEU A 67 -2.24 0.30 -1.71
CA LEU A 67 -2.91 -0.53 -0.71
C LEU A 67 -3.01 0.18 0.64
N VAL A 68 -4.07 -0.13 1.38
CA VAL A 68 -4.20 0.20 2.80
C VAL A 68 -4.56 -1.03 3.61
N PHE A 69 -3.80 -1.27 4.68
CA PHE A 69 -4.07 -2.28 5.69
C PHE A 69 -4.46 -1.66 7.03
N THR A 70 -5.14 -2.42 7.89
CA THR A 70 -5.49 -2.02 9.25
C THR A 70 -5.46 -3.20 10.22
N ASP A 71 -5.23 -2.92 11.50
CA ASP A 71 -5.39 -3.89 12.59
C ASP A 71 -6.86 -4.06 13.03
N GLY A 72 -7.75 -3.16 12.59
CA GLY A 72 -9.15 -3.13 13.00
C GLY A 72 -9.44 -2.28 14.26
N LEU A 73 -8.41 -1.65 14.83
CA LEU A 73 -8.48 -0.87 16.07
C LEU A 73 -8.09 0.61 15.89
N GLY A 74 -7.89 1.05 14.65
CA GLY A 74 -7.55 2.45 14.33
C GLY A 74 -6.10 2.66 13.89
N ASN A 75 -5.30 1.59 13.79
CA ASN A 75 -3.98 1.66 13.16
C ASN A 75 -4.08 1.25 11.70
N PHE A 76 -3.42 2.02 10.83
CA PHE A 76 -3.42 1.83 9.39
C PHE A 76 -1.99 1.79 8.86
N ALA A 77 -1.79 1.05 7.77
CA ALA A 77 -0.57 1.04 7.00
C ALA A 77 -0.92 1.34 5.54
N VAL A 78 -0.49 2.51 5.06
CA VAL A 78 -0.48 2.81 3.62
C VAL A 78 0.78 2.17 3.06
N VAL A 79 0.64 1.32 2.04
CA VAL A 79 1.75 0.58 1.45
C VAL A 79 1.82 0.86 -0.04
N GLU A 80 2.88 1.55 -0.47
CA GLU A 80 3.19 1.74 -1.89
C GLU A 80 4.07 0.61 -2.40
N VAL A 81 3.66 -0.01 -3.49
CA VAL A 81 4.32 -1.18 -4.08
C VAL A 81 5.13 -0.74 -5.30
N LYS A 82 6.40 -1.15 -5.37
CA LYS A 82 7.22 -0.80 -6.53
C LYS A 82 8.12 -1.92 -7.01
N TRP A 83 8.02 -2.21 -8.31
CA TRP A 83 9.04 -3.04 -8.96
C TRP A 83 10.26 -2.21 -9.40
N ILE A 84 11.43 -2.65 -8.93
CA ILE A 84 12.74 -2.12 -9.24
C ILE A 84 13.45 -3.07 -10.23
N ASP A 85 13.92 -2.53 -11.36
CA ASP A 85 14.71 -3.29 -12.32
C ASP A 85 16.14 -3.48 -11.80
N LEU A 86 16.42 -4.68 -11.31
CA LEU A 86 17.71 -5.10 -10.79
C LEU A 86 18.63 -5.69 -11.86
N THR A 87 18.11 -5.95 -13.06
CA THR A 87 18.86 -6.63 -14.12
C THR A 87 19.69 -5.69 -14.97
N SER A 88 19.21 -4.46 -15.21
CA SER A 88 19.96 -3.46 -15.97
C SER A 88 21.22 -3.00 -15.24
N SER A 89 22.35 -2.96 -15.93
CA SER A 89 23.65 -2.52 -15.40
C SER A 89 24.08 -1.13 -15.92
N GLY A 90 25.07 -0.53 -15.26
CA GLY A 90 25.65 0.77 -15.63
C GLY A 90 25.07 1.98 -14.86
N ASP A 91 25.76 3.11 -14.94
CA ASP A 91 25.48 4.31 -14.14
C ASP A 91 24.07 4.85 -14.32
N ASN A 92 23.57 4.84 -15.56
CA ASN A 92 22.21 5.27 -15.87
C ASN A 92 21.15 4.37 -15.21
N ALA A 93 21.35 3.06 -15.21
CA ALA A 93 20.44 2.12 -14.56
C ALA A 93 20.48 2.30 -13.04
N SER A 94 21.68 2.47 -12.46
CA SER A 94 21.87 2.76 -11.04
C SER A 94 21.14 4.04 -10.62
N ASN A 95 21.35 5.13 -11.35
CA ASN A 95 20.71 6.42 -11.10
C ASN A 95 19.18 6.33 -11.19
N LYS A 96 18.64 5.58 -12.18
CA LYS A 96 17.20 5.35 -12.31
C LYS A 96 16.63 4.60 -11.10
N ARG A 97 17.30 3.53 -10.63
CA ARG A 97 16.88 2.81 -9.41
C ARG A 97 16.86 3.71 -8.19
N THR A 98 17.93 4.48 -7.96
CA THR A 98 18.01 5.42 -6.83
C THR A 98 16.89 6.46 -6.87
N LYS A 99 16.62 7.05 -8.04
CA LYS A 99 15.49 7.97 -8.21
C LYS A 99 14.15 7.30 -7.94
N LYS A 100 13.93 6.08 -8.45
CA LYS A 100 12.68 5.33 -8.25
C LYS A 100 12.46 5.00 -6.77
N ARG A 101 13.49 4.56 -6.04
CA ARG A 101 13.43 4.30 -4.60
C ARG A 101 13.11 5.56 -3.80
N LYS A 102 13.70 6.69 -4.16
CA LYS A 102 13.40 7.97 -3.51
C LYS A 102 11.95 8.38 -3.77
N ALA A 103 11.50 8.30 -5.02
CA ALA A 103 10.15 8.68 -5.41
C ALA A 103 9.07 7.83 -4.70
N VAL A 104 9.23 6.50 -4.62
CA VAL A 104 8.24 5.65 -3.92
C VAL A 104 8.19 5.96 -2.42
N LYS A 105 9.33 6.29 -1.79
CA LYS A 105 9.35 6.70 -0.38
C LYS A 105 8.60 8.01 -0.15
N GLU A 106 8.87 9.01 -0.98
CA GLU A 106 8.19 10.30 -0.93
C GLU A 106 6.68 10.15 -1.18
N GLN A 107 6.30 9.27 -2.11
CA GLN A 107 4.91 8.96 -2.41
C GLN A 107 4.20 8.29 -1.21
N ALA A 108 4.81 7.26 -0.61
CA ALA A 108 4.25 6.57 0.55
C ALA A 108 4.01 7.50 1.74
N ILE A 109 4.97 8.39 2.03
CA ILE A 109 4.83 9.39 3.10
C ILE A 109 3.67 10.34 2.79
N LYS A 110 3.65 10.94 1.60
CA LYS A 110 2.58 11.84 1.17
C LYS A 110 1.20 11.17 1.27
N TYR A 111 1.10 9.92 0.82
CA TYR A 111 -0.18 9.22 0.80
C TYR A 111 -0.64 8.80 2.20
N ALA A 112 0.28 8.45 3.10
CA ALA A 112 -0.05 8.24 4.51
C ALA A 112 -0.61 9.51 5.18
N GLU A 113 0.03 10.66 4.97
CA GLU A 113 -0.44 11.95 5.49
C GLU A 113 -1.85 12.30 4.95
N ILE A 114 -2.08 12.10 3.65
CA ILE A 114 -3.39 12.34 3.04
C ILE A 114 -4.44 11.38 3.60
N TYR A 115 -4.10 10.10 3.77
CA TYR A 115 -5.02 9.11 4.31
C TYR A 115 -5.40 9.44 5.77
N GLU A 116 -4.44 9.86 6.59
CA GLU A 116 -4.68 10.33 7.95
C GLU A 116 -5.62 11.53 7.99
N GLN A 117 -5.41 12.52 7.11
CA GLN A 117 -6.29 13.68 6.99
C GLN A 117 -7.72 13.27 6.61
N LYS A 118 -7.88 12.29 5.71
CA LYS A 118 -9.20 11.75 5.34
C LYS A 118 -9.91 11.07 6.51
N LEU A 119 -9.21 10.23 7.25
CA LEU A 119 -9.76 9.56 8.43
C LEU A 119 -10.20 10.59 9.47
N SER A 120 -9.37 11.60 9.73
CA SER A 120 -9.65 12.70 10.65
C SER A 120 -10.85 13.54 10.23
N ALA A 121 -11.02 13.77 8.93
CA ALA A 121 -12.17 14.51 8.39
C ALA A 121 -13.49 13.73 8.51
N ILE A 122 -13.44 12.39 8.40
CA ILE A 122 -14.62 11.52 8.53
C ILE A 122 -15.03 11.37 9.99
N ASN A 123 -14.08 11.16 10.90
CA ASN A 123 -14.37 11.04 12.33
C ASN A 123 -13.24 11.62 13.19
N PRO A 124 -13.34 12.90 13.58
CA PRO A 124 -12.26 13.61 14.30
C PRO A 124 -12.09 13.16 15.75
N TYR A 125 -12.98 12.29 16.27
CA TYR A 125 -12.94 11.82 17.66
C TYR A 125 -12.24 10.46 17.81
N ILE A 126 -11.81 9.84 16.72
CA ILE A 126 -11.02 8.61 16.75
C ILE A 126 -9.56 8.98 16.54
N ASP A 127 -8.72 8.57 17.48
CA ASP A 127 -7.27 8.63 17.33
C ASP A 127 -6.84 7.54 16.35
N ASN A 128 -6.67 7.92 15.08
CA ASN A 128 -6.18 7.03 14.05
C ASN A 128 -4.69 7.25 13.85
N GLN A 129 -3.92 6.18 13.72
CA GLN A 129 -2.50 6.26 13.38
C GLN A 129 -2.28 5.67 12.01
N VAL A 130 -1.56 6.39 11.14
CA VAL A 130 -1.26 5.94 9.79
C VAL A 130 0.24 5.84 9.59
N ALA A 131 0.73 4.62 9.37
CA ALA A 131 2.12 4.36 9.04
C ALA A 131 2.35 4.38 7.52
N ALA A 132 3.44 5.02 7.09
CA ALA A 132 3.87 5.01 5.70
C ALA A 132 4.81 3.84 5.46
N ASN A 133 4.50 3.00 4.47
CA ASN A 133 5.28 1.82 4.14
C ASN A 133 5.55 1.74 2.64
N ILE A 134 6.68 1.14 2.28
CA ILE A 134 6.96 0.72 0.91
C ILE A 134 7.16 -0.78 0.84
N TYR A 135 6.81 -1.39 -0.27
CA TYR A 135 7.16 -2.77 -0.56
C TYR A 135 7.77 -2.89 -1.95
N THR A 136 9.05 -3.25 -2.00
CA THR A 136 9.76 -3.45 -3.27
C THR A 136 10.19 -4.90 -3.43
N ASN A 137 10.51 -5.30 -4.67
CA ASN A 137 11.06 -6.62 -4.96
C ASN A 137 12.50 -6.81 -4.45
N GLU A 138 13.10 -5.79 -3.83
CA GLU A 138 14.39 -5.88 -3.14
C GLU A 138 14.23 -6.32 -1.68
N ASP A 139 13.01 -6.21 -1.12
CA ASP A 139 12.77 -6.39 0.30
C ASP A 139 11.99 -7.70 0.57
N ASP A 140 12.37 -8.39 1.66
CA ASP A 140 11.64 -9.59 2.09
C ASP A 140 10.25 -9.24 2.64
N LYS A 141 10.09 -8.04 3.21
CA LYS A 141 8.85 -7.51 3.80
C LYS A 141 8.73 -5.99 3.61
N PRO A 142 7.52 -5.40 3.74
CA PRO A 142 7.35 -3.96 3.71
C PRO A 142 8.27 -3.24 4.71
N GLN A 143 8.81 -2.11 4.28
CA GLN A 143 9.67 -1.24 5.08
C GLN A 143 8.87 -0.03 5.55
N ARG A 144 8.78 0.15 6.88
CA ARG A 144 8.16 1.31 7.50
C ARG A 144 9.07 2.52 7.39
N LEU A 145 8.50 3.67 7.03
CA LEU A 145 9.20 4.95 6.88
C LEU A 145 8.93 5.91 8.04
N LEU A 146 7.70 5.87 8.59
CA LEU A 146 7.19 6.66 9.71
C LEU A 146 6.22 5.81 10.53
#